data_AF-A0A380CU50-F1
#
_entry.id   AF-A0A380CU50-F1
#
_cell.length_a   1.000
_cell.length_b   1.000
_cell.length_c   1.000
_cell.angle_alpha   90.00
_cell.angle_beta   90.00
_cell.angle_gamma   90.00
#
_symmetry.space_group_name_H-M   'P 1'
#
loop_
_entity.id
_entity.type
_entity.pdbx_description
1 polymer ?
#
loop_
_entity_poly.entity_id
_entity_poly.type
_entity_poly.pdbx_seq_one_letter_code
_entity_poly.pdbx_strand_id
1 'polypeptide(L)'
;MWQHYDRGVGSLGYQGKWNLFDQIIISEPLLGEDRSTLKFWKSEIYNPEFLITQEGRYKGYPFRTFSGNVFQNGYSDHFPTLIYLVKDLN
;
A
#
# COMPACT_ATOMS: atom_id res chain seq x y z
N MET A 1 -9.25 0.82 -3.31
CA MET A 1 -7.95 1.44 -3.64
C MET A 1 -8.05 2.88 -4.14
N TRP A 2 -8.89 3.23 -5.13
CA TRP A 2 -9.03 4.63 -5.62
C TRP A 2 -9.29 5.66 -4.51
N GLN A 3 -10.16 5.36 -3.56
CA GLN A 3 -10.47 6.23 -2.42
C GLN A 3 -9.24 6.61 -1.57
N HIS A 4 -8.19 5.76 -1.54
CA HIS A 4 -6.93 6.08 -0.85
C HIS A 4 -6.14 7.13 -1.60
N TYR A 5 -6.07 6.99 -2.93
CA TYR A 5 -5.39 7.95 -3.81
C TYR A 5 -6.06 9.32 -3.80
N ASP A 6 -7.39 9.37 -3.82
CA ASP A 6 -8.16 10.62 -3.73
C ASP A 6 -7.90 11.38 -2.42
N ARG A 7 -7.53 10.66 -1.35
CA ARG A 7 -7.09 11.23 -0.06
C ARG A 7 -5.60 11.56 0.00
N GLY A 8 -4.90 11.48 -1.13
CA GLY A 8 -3.47 11.78 -1.24
C GLY A 8 -2.54 10.65 -0.77
N VAL A 9 -3.04 9.42 -0.62
CA VAL A 9 -2.23 8.27 -0.23
C VAL A 9 -1.85 7.44 -1.45
N GLY A 10 -0.55 7.31 -1.73
CA GLY A 10 -0.02 6.51 -2.84
C GLY A 10 0.86 5.36 -2.37
N SER A 11 1.11 4.41 -3.27
CA SER A 11 2.06 3.32 -3.03
C SER A 11 3.50 3.75 -3.28
N LEU A 12 3.74 4.80 -4.08
CA LEU A 12 5.08 5.32 -4.32
C LEU A 12 5.05 6.83 -4.55
N GLY A 13 6.20 7.47 -4.36
CA GLY A 13 6.36 8.88 -4.63
C GLY A 13 7.36 9.16 -5.76
N TYR A 14 6.95 9.94 -6.76
CA TYR A 14 7.77 10.31 -7.91
C TYR A 14 7.57 11.78 -8.27
N GLN A 15 8.67 12.52 -8.48
CA GLN A 15 8.66 13.97 -8.80
C GLN A 15 7.75 14.82 -7.89
N GLY A 16 7.78 14.55 -6.58
CA GLY A 16 6.99 15.31 -5.61
C GLY A 16 5.49 14.95 -5.59
N LYS A 17 5.08 13.87 -6.27
CA LYS A 17 3.69 13.41 -6.32
C LYS A 17 3.57 11.96 -5.85
N TRP A 18 2.49 11.68 -5.12
CA TRP A 18 2.08 10.31 -4.83
C TRP A 18 1.48 9.68 -6.08
N ASN A 19 1.74 8.39 -6.28
CA ASN A 19 1.14 7.57 -7.33
C ASN A 19 0.62 6.28 -6.71
N LEU A 20 -0.47 5.74 -7.27
CA LEU A 20 -1.07 4.47 -6.86
C LEU A 20 -0.92 3.43 -7.98
N PHE A 21 0.29 2.92 -8.16
CA PHE A 21 0.57 1.93 -9.21
C PHE A 21 0.20 0.51 -8.78
N ASP A 22 0.37 0.21 -7.51
CA ASP A 22 0.17 -1.12 -6.96
C ASP A 22 -1.32 -1.37 -6.68
N GLN A 23 -1.87 -2.43 -7.27
CA GLN A 23 -3.30 -2.74 -7.20
C GLN A 23 -3.55 -4.23 -7.01
N ILE A 24 -4.55 -4.55 -6.18
CA ILE A 24 -5.11 -5.89 -6.05
C ILE A 24 -6.54 -5.83 -6.59
N ILE A 25 -6.81 -6.64 -7.61
CA ILE A 25 -8.12 -6.76 -8.26
C ILE A 25 -8.75 -8.07 -7.77
N ILE A 26 -9.99 -8.00 -7.29
CA ILE A 26 -10.73 -9.15 -6.78
C ILE A 26 -11.97 -9.42 -7.62
N SER A 27 -12.37 -10.68 -7.67
CA SER A 27 -13.58 -11.11 -8.39
C SER A 27 -14.84 -10.99 -7.53
N GLU A 28 -15.98 -10.92 -8.20
CA GLU A 28 -17.32 -10.77 -7.59
C GLU A 28 -17.64 -11.75 -6.45
N PRO A 29 -17.21 -13.03 -6.44
CA PRO A 29 -17.46 -13.93 -5.31
C PRO A 29 -16.88 -13.49 -3.96
N LEU A 30 -15.85 -12.62 -3.95
CA LEU A 30 -15.29 -12.04 -2.74
C LEU A 30 -16.06 -10.79 -2.27
N LEU A 31 -17.09 -10.35 -3.00
CA LEU A 31 -17.93 -9.21 -2.65
C LEU A 31 -19.22 -9.64 -1.95
N GLY A 32 -19.88 -8.68 -1.31
CA GLY A 32 -21.15 -8.86 -0.60
C GLY A 32 -20.99 -9.08 0.91
N GLU A 33 -22.12 -9.07 1.60
CA GLU A 33 -22.18 -9.10 3.07
C GLU A 33 -22.34 -10.50 3.66
N ASP A 34 -22.68 -11.53 2.86
CA ASP A 34 -22.78 -12.91 3.33
C ASP A 34 -21.38 -13.50 3.61
N ARG A 35 -21.01 -13.57 4.89
CA ARG A 35 -19.71 -14.04 5.36
C ARG A 35 -19.65 -15.55 5.64
N SER A 36 -20.55 -16.33 5.03
CA SER A 36 -20.43 -17.80 4.99
C SER A 36 -19.16 -18.28 4.28
N THR A 37 -18.62 -17.44 3.38
CA THR A 37 -17.32 -17.60 2.71
C THR A 37 -16.45 -16.35 2.95
N LEU A 38 -15.22 -16.32 2.43
CA LEU A 38 -14.36 -15.15 2.56
C LEU A 38 -14.93 -13.96 1.79
N LYS A 39 -15.07 -12.82 2.46
CA LYS A 39 -15.53 -11.55 1.88
C LYS A 39 -14.52 -10.44 2.10
N PHE A 40 -14.41 -9.57 1.11
CA PHE A 40 -13.60 -8.37 1.19
C PHE A 40 -14.13 -7.45 2.28
N TRP A 41 -13.24 -7.10 3.20
CA TRP A 41 -13.57 -6.18 4.29
C TRP A 41 -12.99 -4.79 4.05
N LYS A 42 -11.67 -4.72 3.83
CA LYS A 42 -10.97 -3.44 3.60
C LYS A 42 -9.68 -3.65 2.83
N SER A 43 -9.13 -2.53 2.35
CA SER A 43 -7.83 -2.47 1.68
C SER A 43 -6.97 -1.37 2.28
N GLU A 44 -5.65 -1.49 2.15
CA GLU A 44 -4.69 -0.59 2.78
C GLU A 44 -3.43 -0.44 1.91
N ILE A 45 -2.79 0.72 1.99
CA ILE A 45 -1.39 0.91 1.57
C ILE A 45 -0.56 0.83 2.85
N TYR A 46 0.17 -0.27 3.02
CA TYR A 46 0.86 -0.58 4.26
C TYR A 46 2.15 0.24 4.39
N ASN A 47 2.15 1.19 5.32
CA ASN A 47 3.22 2.19 5.48
C ASN A 47 3.67 2.34 6.96
N PRO A 48 4.04 1.26 7.66
CA PRO A 48 4.62 1.38 9.00
C PRO A 48 5.90 2.22 8.97
N GLU A 49 6.24 2.82 10.12
CA GLU A 49 7.34 3.80 10.23
C GLU A 49 8.69 3.28 9.69
N PHE A 50 9.01 2.00 9.91
CA PHE A 50 10.26 1.42 9.43
C PHE A 50 10.37 1.33 7.89
N LEU A 51 9.25 1.37 7.17
CA LEU A 51 9.23 1.44 5.70
C LEU A 51 9.31 2.88 5.18
N ILE A 52 9.35 3.89 6.05
CA ILE A 52 9.30 5.30 5.67
C ILE A 52 10.68 5.95 5.85
N THR A 53 11.10 6.75 4.86
CA THR A 53 12.27 7.61 4.97
C THR A 53 12.00 8.71 6.01
N GLN A 54 12.81 8.76 7.06
CA GLN A 54 12.56 9.62 8.23
C GLN A 54 13.06 11.06 8.08
N GLU A 55 14.06 11.28 7.22
CA GLU A 55 14.79 12.55 7.13
C GLU A 55 15.20 12.90 5.69
N GLY A 56 15.70 14.13 5.53
CA GLY A 56 16.21 14.62 4.25
C GLY A 56 15.13 14.91 3.21
N ARG A 57 15.56 15.05 1.96
CA ARG A 57 14.72 15.49 0.84
C ARG A 57 13.51 14.58 0.57
N TYR A 58 13.63 13.29 0.89
CA TYR A 58 12.61 12.28 0.63
C TYR A 58 11.84 11.87 1.90
N LYS A 59 11.89 12.67 2.96
CA LYS A 59 11.13 12.40 4.18
C LYS A 59 9.65 12.12 3.88
N GLY A 60 9.12 11.04 4.44
CA GLY A 60 7.76 10.57 4.24
C GLY A 60 7.55 9.62 3.05
N TYR A 61 8.56 9.42 2.20
CA TYR A 61 8.50 8.49 1.05
C TYR A 61 8.95 7.08 1.47
N PRO A 62 8.66 6.03 0.69
CA PRO A 62 9.19 4.69 0.94
C PRO A 62 10.71 4.71 1.15
N PHE A 63 11.19 3.95 2.13
CA PHE A 63 12.61 3.81 2.41
C PHE A 63 13.24 2.89 1.37
N ARG A 64 13.75 3.51 0.31
CA ARG A 64 14.24 2.84 -0.90
C ARG A 64 15.51 2.05 -0.64
N THR A 65 15.68 0.91 -1.32
CA THR A 65 16.95 0.15 -1.29
C THR A 65 18.09 0.92 -1.94
N PHE A 66 17.82 1.61 -3.05
CA PHE A 66 18.79 2.42 -3.78
C PHE A 66 18.22 3.80 -4.13
N SER A 67 19.11 4.79 -4.19
CA SER A 67 18.85 6.10 -4.78
C SER A 67 19.90 6.35 -5.87
N GLY A 68 19.52 6.13 -7.13
CA GLY A 68 20.49 6.03 -8.22
C GLY A 68 21.43 4.86 -7.99
N ASN A 69 22.74 5.11 -8.02
CA ASN A 69 23.77 4.09 -7.78
C ASN A 69 24.16 3.95 -6.30
N VAL A 70 23.49 4.65 -5.38
CA VAL A 70 23.82 4.64 -3.96
C VAL A 70 22.88 3.68 -3.23
N PHE A 71 23.45 2.66 -2.59
CA PHE A 71 22.72 1.78 -1.68
C PHE A 71 22.37 2.52 -0.39
N GLN A 72 21.09 2.55 -0.05
CA GLN A 72 20.53 3.25 1.12
C GLN A 72 20.19 2.30 2.27
N ASN A 73 20.33 0.98 2.05
CA ASN A 73 19.96 -0.06 3.01
C ASN A 73 18.48 -0.03 3.44
N GLY A 74 17.61 0.51 2.57
CA GLY A 74 16.16 0.46 2.72
C GLY A 74 15.53 -0.78 2.07
N TYR A 75 14.21 -0.84 2.13
CA TYR A 75 13.41 -2.00 1.76
C TYR A 75 12.93 -1.99 0.31
N SER A 76 12.32 -0.88 -0.12
CA SER A 76 11.67 -0.76 -1.43
C SER A 76 11.32 0.69 -1.71
N ASP A 77 11.19 1.06 -2.98
CA ASP A 77 10.67 2.35 -3.40
C ASP A 77 9.15 2.40 -3.55
N HIS A 78 8.48 1.30 -3.20
CA HIS A 78 7.04 1.15 -3.14
C HIS A 78 6.61 0.63 -1.77
N PHE A 79 5.51 1.14 -1.24
CA PHE A 79 4.76 0.55 -0.13
C PHE A 79 3.92 -0.64 -0.62
N PRO A 80 3.82 -1.72 0.17
CA PRO A 80 2.92 -2.82 -0.12
C PRO A 80 1.45 -2.39 -0.12
N THR A 81 0.62 -3.11 -0.88
CA THR A 81 -0.84 -3.02 -0.78
C THR A 81 -1.39 -4.28 -0.14
N LEU A 82 -2.39 -4.12 0.72
CA LEU A 82 -3.02 -5.21 1.47
C LEU A 82 -4.52 -5.21 1.22
N ILE A 83 -5.11 -6.40 1.25
CA ILE A 83 -6.54 -6.59 1.45
C ILE A 83 -6.76 -7.48 2.67
N TYR A 84 -7.89 -7.26 3.33
CA TYR A 84 -8.33 -8.08 4.45
C TYR A 84 -9.61 -8.80 4.03
N LEU A 85 -9.61 -10.12 4.16
CA LEU A 85 -10.77 -10.96 3.92
C LEU A 85 -11.27 -11.52 5.25
N VAL A 86 -12.58 -11.55 5.44
CA VAL A 86 -13.23 -12.02 6.68
C VAL A 86 -14.26 -13.09 6.37
N LYS A 87 -14.45 -14.00 7.31
CA LYS A 87 -15.46 -15.08 7.28
C LYS A 87 -15.94 -15.29 8.71
N ASP A 88 -17.23 -15.56 8.88
CA ASP A 88 -17.77 -15.91 10.18
C ASP A 88 -17.42 -17.36 10.54
N LEU A 89 -16.97 -17.57 11.77
CA LEU A 89 -16.72 -18.90 12.31
C LEU A 89 -18.01 -19.36 12.99
N ASN A 90 -18.55 -20.49 12.52
CA ASN A 90 -19.68 -21.17 13.16
C ASN A 90 -19.26 -21.76 14.50
#